data_AF-A0A1Q7YL87-F1
#
_entry.id   AF-A0A1Q7YL87-F1
#
_cell.length_a   1.000
_cell.length_b   1.000
_cell.length_c   1.000
_cell.angle_alpha   90.00
_cell.angle_beta   90.00
_cell.angle_gamma   90.00
#
_symmetry.space_group_name_H-M   'P 1'
#
loop_
_entity.id
_entity.type
_entity.pdbx_description
1 polymer ?
#
loop_
_entity_poly.entity_id
_entity_poly.type
_entity_poly.pdbx_seq_one_letter_code
_entity_poly.pdbx_strand_id
1 'polypeptide(L)'
;MEKKSKYDTNPLDHDVSARADDAWGATRSTSKTTEEVRGGATREVARTANEQARSEPGEDAPTRRMEAPFLPESYPSVFIPPKYAPPPATYQAPSAAPQSFNTPPTSRTIPGIGTPENLTLVLPYIPFYIGAILGAVELFLVPRSEVRVRHHAAQGLSLHLVILIVGFVLRIARMLADNTLGGVASGMLGLASVLFSIGAIVFTIICLIKVWKGDDLRIGPIAELTKWFNEHIEPKK
;
A
#
# COMPACT_ATOMS: atom_id res chain seq x y z
N MET A 1 -4.90 -38.25 -33.83
CA MET A 1 -4.35 -36.89 -33.66
C MET A 1 -5.45 -36.02 -33.09
N GLU A 2 -5.49 -35.86 -31.77
CA GLU A 2 -6.48 -35.01 -31.09
C GLU A 2 -6.09 -33.54 -31.24
N LYS A 3 -7.03 -32.71 -31.68
CA LYS A 3 -6.82 -31.26 -31.81
C LYS A 3 -7.00 -30.62 -30.44
N LYS A 4 -5.90 -30.40 -29.70
CA LYS A 4 -5.93 -29.64 -28.44
C LYS A 4 -6.32 -28.18 -28.71
N SER A 5 -7.38 -27.73 -28.03
CA SER A 5 -7.87 -26.35 -28.06
C SER A 5 -6.85 -25.40 -27.44
N LYS A 6 -6.75 -24.18 -27.95
CA LYS A 6 -5.85 -23.11 -27.46
C LYS A 6 -6.05 -22.76 -25.97
N TYR A 7 -7.16 -23.20 -25.37
CA TYR A 7 -7.55 -22.86 -24.01
C TYR A 7 -7.61 -24.07 -23.06
N ASP A 8 -7.18 -25.24 -23.51
CA ASP A 8 -7.05 -26.42 -22.67
C ASP A 8 -5.70 -26.42 -21.94
N THR A 9 -5.60 -25.53 -20.95
CA THR A 9 -4.46 -25.46 -20.03
C THR A 9 -4.86 -26.14 -18.73
N ASN A 10 -4.73 -27.46 -18.71
CA ASN A 10 -4.72 -28.22 -17.46
C ASN A 10 -3.43 -27.83 -16.69
N PRO A 11 -3.53 -27.22 -15.50
CA PRO A 11 -2.36 -26.73 -14.75
C PRO A 11 -1.46 -27.86 -14.21
N LEU A 12 -1.86 -29.12 -14.35
CA LEU A 12 -1.05 -30.29 -14.00
C LEU A 12 -0.25 -30.84 -15.18
N ASP A 13 -0.37 -30.29 -16.39
CA ASP A 13 0.48 -30.68 -17.51
C ASP A 13 1.92 -30.24 -17.25
N HIS A 14 2.84 -31.20 -17.31
CA HIS A 14 4.26 -31.00 -17.04
C HIS A 14 4.93 -29.98 -17.99
N ASP A 15 4.29 -29.67 -19.12
CA ASP A 15 4.78 -28.76 -20.15
C ASP A 15 4.28 -27.30 -20.00
N VAL A 16 3.46 -27.01 -18.99
CA VAL A 16 2.89 -25.65 -18.80
C VAL A 16 3.98 -24.63 -18.48
N SER A 17 4.98 -24.99 -17.69
CA SER A 17 6.11 -24.11 -17.36
C SER A 17 6.94 -23.77 -18.60
N ALA A 18 7.27 -24.78 -19.41
CA ALA A 18 8.03 -24.59 -20.64
C ALA A 18 7.30 -23.71 -21.67
N ARG A 19 5.98 -23.87 -21.81
CA ARG A 19 5.17 -23.03 -22.70
C ARG A 19 5.02 -21.59 -22.22
N ALA A 20 4.99 -21.38 -20.90
CA ALA A 20 5.00 -20.04 -20.33
C ALA A 20 6.31 -19.33 -20.67
N ASP A 21 7.46 -20.00 -20.49
CA ASP A 21 8.76 -19.42 -20.81
C ASP A 21 8.91 -19.10 -22.31
N ASP A 22 8.38 -19.93 -23.22
CA ASP A 22 8.36 -19.63 -24.66
C ASP A 22 7.46 -18.43 -25.00
N ALA A 23 6.28 -18.34 -24.39
CA ALA A 23 5.34 -17.23 -24.65
C ALA A 23 5.90 -15.88 -24.17
N TRP A 24 6.60 -15.86 -23.04
CA TRP A 24 7.24 -14.66 -22.49
C TRP A 24 8.61 -14.37 -23.12
N GLY A 25 9.35 -15.41 -23.54
CA GLY A 25 10.66 -15.30 -24.16
C GLY A 25 10.62 -14.80 -25.60
N ALA A 26 9.61 -15.20 -26.38
CA ALA A 26 9.45 -14.79 -27.77
C ALA A 26 9.19 -13.28 -27.97
N THR A 27 8.72 -12.57 -26.94
CA THR A 27 8.44 -11.12 -27.04
C THR A 27 9.70 -10.24 -26.88
N ARG A 28 10.88 -10.80 -26.59
CA ARG A 28 12.11 -10.01 -26.34
C ARG A 28 12.99 -9.72 -27.55
N SER A 29 12.73 -10.25 -28.75
CA SER A 29 13.69 -10.10 -29.86
C SER A 29 13.31 -9.15 -31.01
N THR A 30 12.09 -8.58 -31.07
CA THR A 30 11.70 -7.71 -32.22
C THR A 30 10.71 -6.57 -31.92
N SER A 31 10.72 -5.98 -30.72
CA SER A 31 10.00 -4.71 -30.50
C SER A 31 10.96 -3.57 -30.17
N LYS A 32 10.88 -2.52 -31.00
CA LYS A 32 11.53 -1.21 -30.87
C LYS A 32 11.85 -0.82 -29.44
N THR A 33 13.09 -0.41 -29.23
CA THR A 33 13.61 0.35 -28.10
C THR A 33 12.53 1.30 -27.57
N THR A 34 12.15 1.12 -26.30
CA THR A 34 11.30 2.08 -25.59
C THR A 34 12.00 3.44 -25.62
N GLU A 35 11.40 4.37 -26.35
CA GLU A 35 11.87 5.74 -26.47
C GLU A 35 11.82 6.40 -25.08
N GLU A 36 12.92 7.05 -24.70
CA GLU A 36 13.06 7.77 -23.44
C GLU A 36 12.07 8.95 -23.43
N VAL A 37 11.06 8.90 -22.56
CA VAL A 37 10.12 10.00 -22.33
C VAL A 37 10.86 11.13 -21.62
N ARG A 38 11.50 11.98 -22.41
CA ARG A 38 12.20 13.17 -21.94
C ARG A 38 11.19 14.31 -21.80
N GLY A 39 10.66 14.50 -20.58
CA GLY A 39 10.02 15.75 -20.16
C GLY A 39 8.70 15.61 -19.41
N GLY A 40 8.71 16.07 -18.14
CA GLY A 40 7.62 16.77 -17.45
C GLY A 40 6.27 16.05 -17.21
N ALA A 41 5.84 16.03 -15.95
CA ALA A 41 4.45 15.74 -15.59
C ALA A 41 3.51 16.74 -16.28
N THR A 42 2.43 16.23 -16.88
CA THR A 42 1.38 16.94 -17.63
C THR A 42 1.76 17.42 -19.04
N ARG A 43 1.68 16.52 -20.02
CA ARG A 43 1.31 16.90 -21.40
C ARG A 43 0.00 16.20 -21.77
N GLU A 44 -0.95 16.97 -22.30
CA GLU A 44 -2.21 16.48 -22.86
C GLU A 44 -1.94 15.40 -23.90
N VAL A 45 -2.67 14.29 -23.80
CA VAL A 45 -2.71 13.27 -24.85
C VAL A 45 -3.26 13.94 -26.09
N ALA A 46 -2.38 14.14 -27.09
CA ALA A 46 -2.74 14.65 -28.39
C ALA A 46 -3.91 13.83 -28.93
N ARG A 47 -5.00 14.52 -29.28
CA ARG A 47 -6.17 13.97 -29.96
C ARG A 47 -5.70 13.31 -31.27
N THR A 48 -5.62 11.99 -31.27
CA THR A 48 -5.51 11.22 -32.51
C THR A 48 -6.83 11.33 -33.27
N ALA A 49 -6.71 11.46 -34.60
CA ALA A 49 -7.74 11.74 -35.59
C ALA A 49 -8.81 10.64 -35.77
N ASN A 50 -9.49 10.25 -34.69
CA ASN A 50 -10.66 9.38 -34.75
C ASN A 50 -11.83 9.96 -33.93
N GLU A 51 -12.03 11.27 -34.03
CA GLU A 51 -13.21 11.98 -33.48
C GLU A 51 -14.49 11.68 -34.28
N GLN A 52 -14.41 11.03 -35.45
CA GLN A 52 -15.57 10.64 -36.25
C GLN A 52 -16.35 9.43 -35.69
N ALA A 53 -15.76 8.64 -34.79
CA ALA A 53 -16.46 7.52 -34.14
C ALA A 53 -17.34 7.94 -32.94
N ARG A 54 -17.35 9.23 -32.58
CA ARG A 54 -18.10 9.75 -31.42
C ARG A 54 -19.25 10.69 -31.76
N SER A 55 -19.56 10.85 -33.04
CA SER A 55 -20.55 11.81 -33.55
C SER A 55 -21.84 11.15 -34.05
N GLU A 56 -22.32 10.10 -33.38
CA GLU A 56 -23.72 9.66 -33.53
C GLU A 56 -24.45 9.66 -32.18
N PRO A 57 -25.07 10.80 -31.82
CA PRO A 57 -26.07 10.85 -30.76
C PRO A 57 -27.44 10.61 -31.38
N GLY A 58 -27.88 9.36 -31.46
CA GLY A 58 -29.26 9.08 -31.83
C GLY A 58 -29.47 7.69 -32.42
N GLU A 59 -29.67 6.70 -31.56
CA GLU A 59 -30.55 5.55 -31.82
C GLU A 59 -30.69 4.71 -30.53
N ASP A 60 -31.26 5.33 -29.48
CA ASP A 60 -31.86 4.53 -28.40
C ASP A 60 -33.10 3.85 -28.98
N ALA A 61 -33.04 2.52 -29.09
CA ALA A 61 -34.13 1.72 -29.63
C ALA A 61 -35.43 1.96 -28.83
N PRO A 62 -36.55 2.31 -29.49
CA PRO A 62 -37.81 2.57 -28.81
C PRO A 62 -38.31 1.29 -28.15
N THR A 63 -38.22 1.21 -26.81
CA THR A 63 -38.82 0.13 -26.04
C THR A 63 -40.33 0.19 -26.24
N ARG A 64 -40.85 -0.74 -27.05
CA ARG A 64 -42.27 -0.89 -27.35
C ARG A 64 -43.04 -1.13 -26.05
N ARG A 65 -43.77 -0.11 -25.56
CA ARG A 65 -44.76 -0.30 -24.49
C ARG A 65 -45.82 -1.25 -25.01
N MET A 66 -45.86 -2.47 -24.48
CA MET A 66 -46.98 -3.39 -24.70
C MET A 66 -48.16 -2.88 -23.85
N GLU A 67 -48.97 -2.00 -24.43
CA GLU A 67 -50.32 -1.76 -23.92
C GLU A 67 -51.17 -2.96 -24.36
N ALA A 68 -51.37 -3.91 -23.45
CA ALA A 68 -52.24 -5.06 -23.68
C ALA A 68 -53.71 -4.63 -23.53
N PRO A 69 -54.56 -4.82 -24.55
CA PRO A 69 -56.00 -4.65 -24.41
C PRO A 69 -56.63 -5.95 -23.89
N PHE A 70 -57.43 -5.80 -22.82
CA PHE A 70 -58.58 -6.63 -22.44
C PHE A 70 -58.46 -8.16 -22.60
N LEU A 71 -58.19 -8.83 -21.48
CA LEU A 71 -58.72 -10.18 -21.24
C LEU A 71 -59.63 -10.13 -19.99
N PRO A 72 -60.92 -10.48 -20.12
CA PRO A 72 -61.77 -10.77 -18.98
C PRO A 72 -61.62 -12.25 -18.67
N GLU A 73 -61.05 -12.60 -17.51
CA GLU A 73 -61.55 -13.68 -16.66
C GLU A 73 -60.77 -13.73 -15.35
N SER A 74 -61.53 -13.53 -14.28
CA SER A 74 -61.10 -13.55 -12.89
C SER A 74 -60.68 -14.97 -12.50
N TYR A 75 -59.38 -15.21 -12.39
CA TYR A 75 -58.87 -16.34 -11.61
C TYR A 75 -58.92 -15.99 -10.12
N PRO A 76 -59.58 -16.79 -9.25
CA PRO A 76 -59.52 -16.58 -7.82
C PRO A 76 -58.10 -16.88 -7.35
N SER A 77 -57.38 -15.83 -6.97
CA SER A 77 -56.02 -15.93 -6.47
C SER A 77 -56.00 -16.63 -5.10
N VAL A 78 -55.60 -17.89 -5.09
CA VAL A 78 -55.11 -18.58 -3.87
C VAL A 78 -53.68 -18.11 -3.60
N PHE A 79 -53.53 -16.81 -3.38
CA PHE A 79 -52.25 -16.22 -3.00
C PHE A 79 -52.51 -15.22 -1.88
N ILE A 80 -52.55 -15.75 -0.66
CA ILE A 80 -52.42 -14.95 0.55
C ILE A 80 -51.02 -14.34 0.50
N PRO A 81 -50.86 -13.02 0.40
CA PRO A 81 -49.53 -12.43 0.44
C PRO A 81 -48.91 -12.74 1.80
N PRO A 82 -47.67 -13.28 1.86
CA PRO A 82 -46.97 -13.40 3.13
C PRO A 82 -46.94 -12.01 3.77
N LYS A 83 -47.34 -11.93 5.05
CA LYS A 83 -47.25 -10.70 5.84
C LYS A 83 -45.86 -10.13 5.65
N TYR A 84 -45.80 -8.91 5.11
CA TYR A 84 -44.57 -8.18 4.84
C TYR A 84 -43.57 -8.40 5.97
N ALA A 85 -42.53 -9.19 5.70
CA ALA A 85 -41.34 -9.15 6.53
C ALA A 85 -40.80 -7.71 6.45
N PRO A 86 -40.35 -7.12 7.57
CA PRO A 86 -39.70 -5.82 7.52
C PRO A 86 -38.59 -5.88 6.46
N PRO A 87 -38.37 -4.79 5.70
CA PRO A 87 -37.36 -4.77 4.65
C PRO A 87 -36.05 -5.31 5.22
N PRO A 88 -35.35 -6.21 4.50
CA PRO A 88 -34.06 -6.71 4.95
C PRO A 88 -33.20 -5.50 5.27
N ALA A 89 -32.61 -5.49 6.47
CA ALA A 89 -31.75 -4.42 6.94
C ALA A 89 -30.84 -4.02 5.78
N THR A 90 -30.96 -2.76 5.35
CA THR A 90 -30.17 -2.20 4.27
C THR A 90 -28.72 -2.56 4.57
N TYR A 91 -28.10 -3.32 3.67
CA TYR A 91 -26.72 -3.75 3.82
C TYR A 91 -25.88 -2.49 3.98
N GLN A 92 -25.53 -2.15 5.21
CA GLN A 92 -24.67 -1.01 5.50
C GLN A 92 -23.28 -1.47 5.07
N ALA A 93 -22.85 -0.98 3.91
CA ALA A 93 -21.51 -1.25 3.41
C ALA A 93 -20.50 -0.97 4.53
N PRO A 94 -19.49 -1.84 4.73
CA PRO A 94 -18.43 -1.60 5.70
C PRO A 94 -17.88 -0.18 5.52
N SER A 95 -18.05 0.68 6.52
CA SER A 95 -17.91 2.14 6.38
C SER A 95 -16.45 2.64 6.23
N ALA A 96 -15.46 1.76 6.09
CA ALA A 96 -14.07 2.18 5.97
C ALA A 96 -13.56 1.90 4.55
N ALA A 97 -13.77 2.86 3.65
CA ALA A 97 -12.95 2.92 2.45
C ALA A 97 -11.47 3.00 2.90
N PRO A 98 -10.55 2.25 2.26
CA PRO A 98 -9.12 2.32 2.59
C PRO A 98 -8.66 3.77 2.47
N GLN A 99 -8.21 4.35 3.59
CA GLN A 99 -7.74 5.72 3.58
C GLN A 99 -6.49 5.80 2.68
N SER A 100 -6.54 6.72 1.71
CA SER A 100 -5.40 6.99 0.85
C SER A 100 -4.25 7.55 1.68
N PHE A 101 -3.02 7.07 1.42
CA PHE A 101 -1.81 7.57 2.07
C PHE A 101 -1.55 9.06 1.82
N ASN A 102 -2.20 9.64 0.79
CA ASN A 102 -2.04 11.04 0.40
C ASN A 102 -3.02 12.02 1.06
N THR A 103 -3.86 11.58 2.00
CA THR A 103 -4.71 12.52 2.74
C THR A 103 -3.92 13.17 3.88
N PRO A 104 -4.11 14.46 4.16
CA PRO A 104 -3.48 15.07 5.34
C PRO A 104 -3.93 14.36 6.63
N PRO A 105 -3.06 14.24 7.65
CA PRO A 105 -3.39 13.66 8.93
C PRO A 105 -4.61 14.36 9.53
N THR A 106 -5.58 13.58 9.99
CA THR A 106 -6.77 14.14 10.64
C THR A 106 -6.61 14.14 12.15
N SER A 107 -7.42 14.93 12.85
CA SER A 107 -7.50 14.90 14.32
C SER A 107 -8.43 13.79 14.84
N ARG A 108 -8.82 12.82 13.99
CA ARG A 108 -9.68 11.73 14.41
C ARG A 108 -8.96 10.85 15.43
N THR A 109 -9.68 10.39 16.43
CA THR A 109 -9.16 9.44 17.39
C THR A 109 -9.10 8.05 16.78
N ILE A 110 -7.96 7.38 16.96
CA ILE A 110 -7.74 6.02 16.46
C ILE A 110 -8.27 5.02 17.49
N PRO A 111 -9.12 4.06 17.07
CA PRO A 111 -9.60 3.00 17.95
C PRO A 111 -8.41 2.18 18.50
N GLY A 112 -8.43 1.86 19.79
CA GLY A 112 -7.39 1.09 20.49
C GLY A 112 -6.43 1.94 21.32
N ILE A 113 -5.93 3.07 20.78
CA ILE A 113 -5.00 3.97 21.50
C ILE A 113 -5.72 5.19 22.09
N GLY A 114 -6.78 5.68 21.44
CA GLY A 114 -7.50 6.87 21.90
C GLY A 114 -6.73 8.19 21.69
N THR A 115 -5.60 8.15 21.00
CA THR A 115 -4.84 9.34 20.56
C THR A 115 -5.31 9.81 19.18
N PRO A 116 -5.10 11.09 18.86
CA PRO A 116 -5.41 11.59 17.53
C PRO A 116 -4.44 11.03 16.49
N GLU A 117 -4.93 10.82 15.28
CA GLU A 117 -4.18 10.19 14.19
C GLU A 117 -2.90 10.95 13.83
N ASN A 118 -2.95 12.28 13.74
CA ASN A 118 -1.78 13.12 13.49
C ASN A 118 -0.62 12.89 14.48
N LEU A 119 -0.92 12.69 15.77
CA LEU A 119 0.10 12.44 16.78
C LEU A 119 0.64 11.02 16.66
N THR A 120 -0.26 10.06 16.42
CA THR A 120 0.06 8.63 16.34
C THR A 120 0.98 8.36 15.14
N LEU A 121 0.73 8.97 13.99
CA LEU A 121 1.61 8.86 12.82
C LEU A 121 3.05 9.35 13.07
N VAL A 122 3.24 10.27 14.02
CA VAL A 122 4.49 11.02 14.22
C VAL A 122 5.33 10.42 15.35
N LEU A 123 4.70 9.78 16.34
CA LEU A 123 5.36 9.13 17.49
C LEU A 123 6.49 8.16 17.10
N PRO A 124 6.36 7.31 16.06
CA PRO A 124 7.40 6.35 15.67
C PRO A 124 8.69 6.98 15.15
N TYR A 125 8.70 8.28 14.85
CA TYR A 125 9.86 9.00 14.30
C TYR A 125 10.54 9.89 15.34
N ILE A 126 10.09 9.87 16.60
CA ILE A 126 10.76 10.60 17.68
C ILE A 126 12.19 10.06 17.83
N PRO A 127 13.22 10.93 17.85
CA PRO A 127 14.61 10.48 17.90
C PRO A 127 14.88 9.63 19.16
N PHE A 128 16.02 8.92 19.11
CA PHE A 128 16.47 8.02 20.17
C PHE A 128 15.61 6.75 20.32
N TYR A 129 15.75 6.05 21.44
CA TYR A 129 15.01 4.83 21.73
C TYR A 129 13.52 5.07 21.97
N ILE A 130 13.12 6.32 22.18
CA ILE A 130 11.73 6.69 22.47
C ILE A 130 10.84 6.37 21.27
N GLY A 131 11.22 6.80 20.06
CA GLY A 131 10.45 6.47 18.84
C GLY A 131 10.39 4.98 18.54
N ALA A 132 11.47 4.24 18.82
CA ALA A 132 11.49 2.79 18.67
C ALA A 132 10.48 2.08 19.58
N ILE A 133 10.43 2.46 20.86
CA ILE A 133 9.49 1.90 21.84
C ILE A 133 8.06 2.29 21.47
N LEU A 134 7.83 3.55 21.12
CA LEU A 134 6.51 4.03 20.72
C LEU A 134 6.01 3.34 19.46
N GLY A 135 6.84 3.21 18.43
CA GLY A 135 6.49 2.49 17.21
C GLY A 135 6.18 1.02 17.45
N ALA A 136 6.91 0.36 18.36
CA ALA A 136 6.59 -1.01 18.76
C ALA A 136 5.25 -1.10 19.50
N VAL A 137 5.04 -0.26 20.52
CA VAL A 137 3.79 -0.22 21.29
C VAL A 137 2.60 0.08 20.38
N GLU A 138 2.73 1.05 19.49
CA GLU A 138 1.72 1.42 18.50
C GLU A 138 1.40 0.25 17.57
N LEU A 139 2.39 -0.47 17.06
CA LEU A 139 2.16 -1.60 16.17
C LEU A 139 1.39 -2.75 16.84
N PHE A 140 1.53 -2.94 18.16
CA PHE A 140 0.74 -3.91 18.93
C PHE A 140 -0.67 -3.43 19.28
N LEU A 141 -0.86 -2.13 19.51
CA LEU A 141 -2.13 -1.56 19.95
C LEU A 141 -3.06 -1.13 18.81
N VAL A 142 -2.51 -0.76 17.65
CA VAL A 142 -3.31 -0.27 16.52
C VAL A 142 -4.01 -1.43 15.81
N PRO A 143 -5.34 -1.38 15.61
CA PRO A 143 -6.09 -2.45 14.97
C PRO A 143 -5.77 -2.58 13.46
N ARG A 144 -6.02 -3.77 12.88
CA ARG A 144 -5.78 -4.01 11.44
C ARG A 144 -6.55 -3.09 10.50
N SER A 145 -7.66 -2.50 10.95
CA SER A 145 -8.45 -1.54 10.16
C SER A 145 -7.67 -0.27 9.84
N GLU A 146 -6.66 0.09 10.64
CA GLU A 146 -5.92 1.34 10.53
C GLU A 146 -4.56 1.11 9.84
N VAL A 147 -4.64 0.71 8.56
CA VAL A 147 -3.49 0.30 7.74
C VAL A 147 -2.43 1.41 7.64
N ARG A 148 -2.86 2.66 7.51
CA ARG A 148 -1.95 3.81 7.39
C ARG A 148 -1.09 3.97 8.64
N VAL A 149 -1.73 3.93 9.81
CA VAL A 149 -1.07 4.13 11.11
C VAL A 149 -0.10 2.98 11.37
N ARG A 150 -0.54 1.74 11.14
CA ARG A 150 0.34 0.56 11.26
C ARG A 150 1.53 0.62 10.30
N HIS A 151 1.35 1.15 9.09
CA HIS A 151 2.46 1.31 8.15
C HIS A 151 3.53 2.28 8.68
N HIS A 152 3.13 3.45 9.18
CA HIS A 152 4.07 4.42 9.77
C HIS A 152 4.73 3.89 11.04
N ALA A 153 3.98 3.20 11.90
CA ALA A 153 4.52 2.52 13.08
C ALA A 153 5.60 1.50 12.71
N ALA A 154 5.31 0.62 11.76
CA ALA A 154 6.26 -0.39 11.27
C ALA A 154 7.47 0.25 10.58
N GLN A 155 7.28 1.34 9.85
CA GLN A 155 8.35 2.04 9.15
C GLN A 155 9.28 2.77 10.11
N GLY A 156 8.73 3.50 11.08
CA GLY A 156 9.51 4.15 12.13
C GLY A 156 10.30 3.13 12.94
N LEU A 157 9.67 2.02 13.33
CA LEU A 157 10.36 0.92 14.01
C LEU A 157 11.50 0.33 13.18
N SER A 158 11.27 0.10 11.88
CA SER A 158 12.28 -0.39 10.94
C SER A 158 13.46 0.58 10.84
N LEU A 159 13.18 1.88 10.72
CA LEU A 159 14.19 2.93 10.66
C LEU A 159 15.04 2.95 11.93
N HIS A 160 14.42 2.89 13.11
CA HIS A 160 15.13 2.83 14.37
C HIS A 160 15.98 1.58 14.49
N LEU A 161 15.49 0.41 14.05
CA LEU A 161 16.27 -0.82 14.07
C LEU A 161 17.53 -0.70 13.21
N VAL A 162 17.41 -0.13 12.00
CA VAL A 162 18.57 0.10 11.12
C VAL A 162 19.57 1.06 11.79
N ILE A 163 19.11 2.17 12.37
CA ILE A 163 19.98 3.12 13.08
C ILE A 163 20.71 2.42 14.23
N LEU A 164 20.02 1.56 14.99
CA LEU A 164 20.62 0.80 16.09
C LEU A 164 21.68 -0.20 15.60
N ILE A 165 21.39 -0.94 14.53
CA ILE A 165 22.35 -1.91 13.95
C ILE A 165 23.61 -1.19 13.47
N VAL A 166 23.47 -0.11 12.70
CA VAL A 166 24.63 0.64 12.20
C VAL A 166 25.41 1.28 13.35
N GLY A 167 24.71 1.88 14.32
CA GLY A 167 25.35 2.44 15.51
C GLY A 167 26.08 1.39 16.35
N PHE A 168 25.52 0.19 16.47
CA PHE A 168 26.14 -0.93 17.16
C PHE A 168 27.41 -1.43 16.46
N VAL A 169 27.37 -1.60 15.14
CA VAL A 169 28.53 -1.98 14.33
C VAL A 169 29.67 -0.96 14.48
N LEU A 170 29.37 0.34 14.41
CA LEU A 170 30.38 1.39 14.61
C LEU A 170 30.99 1.36 16.02
N ARG A 171 30.20 1.05 17.06
CA ARG A 171 30.70 0.89 18.44
C ARG A 171 31.63 -0.31 18.57
N ILE A 172 31.30 -1.46 17.98
CA ILE A 172 32.18 -2.63 17.96
C ILE A 172 33.46 -2.31 17.20
N ALA A 173 33.36 -1.70 16.02
CA ALA A 173 34.52 -1.34 15.20
C ALA A 173 35.47 -0.41 15.97
N ARG A 174 34.91 0.57 16.70
CA ARG A 174 35.69 1.44 17.58
C ARG A 174 36.38 0.66 18.70
N MET A 175 35.66 -0.21 19.41
CA MET A 175 36.22 -1.04 20.48
C MET A 175 37.35 -1.94 19.98
N LEU A 176 37.22 -2.52 18.79
CA LEU A 176 38.30 -3.30 18.17
C LEU A 176 39.49 -2.41 17.83
N ALA A 177 39.27 -1.25 17.22
CA ALA A 177 40.33 -0.31 16.87
C ALA A 177 41.09 0.24 18.09
N ASP A 178 40.39 0.48 19.20
CA ASP A 178 41.00 0.84 20.50
C ASP A 178 42.01 -0.23 20.95
N ASN A 179 41.67 -1.51 20.75
CA ASN A 179 42.51 -2.63 21.17
C ASN A 179 43.63 -2.99 20.18
N THR A 180 43.48 -2.69 18.89
CA THR A 180 44.40 -3.18 17.84
C THR A 180 45.18 -2.11 17.09
N LEU A 181 44.57 -0.97 16.80
CA LEU A 181 45.07 0.02 15.82
C LEU A 181 45.58 1.32 16.49
N GLY A 182 45.38 1.47 17.81
CA GLY A 182 45.82 2.62 18.59
C GLY A 182 44.90 3.84 18.48
N GLY A 183 45.32 4.94 19.12
CA GLY A 183 44.45 6.09 19.40
C GLY A 183 43.96 6.86 18.16
N VAL A 184 44.73 6.92 17.07
CA VAL A 184 44.36 7.69 15.87
C VAL A 184 43.19 7.02 15.13
N ALA A 185 43.27 5.70 14.90
CA ALA A 185 42.21 4.94 14.22
C ALA A 185 40.90 4.93 15.02
N SER A 186 41.00 4.74 16.34
CA SER A 186 39.84 4.86 17.24
C SER A 186 39.25 6.28 17.21
N GLY A 187 40.09 7.32 17.21
CA GLY A 187 39.64 8.71 17.10
C GLY A 187 38.80 8.95 15.85
N MET A 188 39.24 8.45 14.69
CA MET A 188 38.50 8.56 13.43
C MET A 188 37.15 7.81 13.47
N LEU A 189 37.12 6.59 14.02
CA LEU A 189 35.88 5.81 14.18
C LEU A 189 34.93 6.46 15.20
N GLY A 190 35.47 7.06 16.25
CA GLY A 190 34.71 7.86 17.21
C GLY A 190 34.03 9.05 16.55
N LEU A 191 34.77 9.79 15.71
CA LEU A 191 34.20 10.88 14.92
C LEU A 191 33.12 10.39 13.96
N ALA A 192 33.37 9.29 13.24
CA ALA A 192 32.38 8.68 12.35
C ALA A 192 31.09 8.29 13.09
N SER A 193 31.21 7.72 14.31
CA SER A 193 30.06 7.40 15.15
C SER A 193 29.27 8.64 15.59
N VAL A 194 29.95 9.74 15.91
CA VAL A 194 29.29 11.01 16.28
C VAL A 194 28.57 11.62 15.07
N LEU A 195 29.23 11.68 13.92
CA LEU A 195 28.65 12.19 12.68
C LEU A 195 27.44 11.36 12.26
N PHE A 196 27.53 10.03 12.35
CA PHE A 196 26.40 9.15 12.09
C PHE A 196 25.23 9.43 13.05
N SER A 197 25.50 9.60 14.36
CA SER A 197 24.45 9.90 15.33
C SER A 197 23.76 11.23 15.06
N ILE A 198 24.51 12.27 14.71
CA ILE A 198 23.95 13.58 14.35
C ILE A 198 23.11 13.46 13.07
N GLY A 199 23.64 12.79 12.05
CA GLY A 199 22.94 12.55 10.79
C GLY A 199 21.64 11.77 10.99
N ALA A 200 21.66 10.74 11.83
CA ALA A 200 20.47 9.96 12.18
C ALA A 200 19.42 10.82 12.90
N ILE A 201 19.83 11.66 13.86
CA ILE A 201 18.90 12.58 14.55
C ILE A 201 18.25 13.54 13.56
N VAL A 202 19.06 14.23 12.74
CA VAL A 202 18.56 15.16 11.73
C VAL A 202 17.61 14.46 10.76
N PHE A 203 17.97 13.26 10.30
CA PHE A 203 17.14 12.46 9.40
C PHE A 203 15.79 12.10 10.04
N THR A 204 15.78 11.64 11.30
CA THR A 204 14.53 11.34 12.02
C THR A 204 13.66 12.59 12.22
N ILE A 205 14.26 13.75 12.51
CA ILE A 205 13.53 15.02 12.62
C ILE A 205 12.90 15.42 11.27
N ILE A 206 13.61 15.24 10.16
CA ILE A 206 13.06 15.51 8.82
C ILE A 206 11.88 14.59 8.53
N CYS A 207 12.00 13.29 8.84
CA CYS A 207 10.90 12.34 8.70
C CYS A 207 9.69 12.75 9.53
N LEU A 208 9.92 13.14 10.78
CA LEU A 208 8.90 13.63 11.70
C LEU A 208 8.15 14.84 11.11
N ILE A 209 8.88 15.83 10.59
CA ILE A 209 8.29 17.03 9.97
C ILE A 209 7.50 16.68 8.70
N LYS A 210 8.02 15.80 7.85
CA LYS A 210 7.34 15.37 6.62
C LYS A 210 6.03 14.65 6.93
N VAL A 211 6.06 13.71 7.87
CA VAL A 211 4.86 12.96 8.29
C VAL A 211 3.85 13.87 8.98
N TRP A 212 4.31 14.82 9.81
CA TRP A 212 3.44 15.83 10.43
C TRP A 212 2.69 16.68 9.39
N LYS A 213 3.35 17.00 8.26
CA LYS A 213 2.73 17.72 7.13
C LYS A 213 1.80 16.85 6.28
N GLY A 214 1.81 15.53 6.49
CA GLY A 214 1.01 14.59 5.71
C GLY A 214 1.66 14.08 4.43
N ASP A 215 2.96 14.30 4.24
CA ASP A 215 3.70 13.73 3.11
C ASP A 215 3.78 12.20 3.26
N ASP A 216 3.56 11.46 2.17
CA ASP A 216 3.78 10.02 2.14
C ASP A 216 5.29 9.74 2.18
N LEU A 217 5.77 9.28 3.35
CA LEU A 217 7.17 8.96 3.58
C LEU A 217 7.41 7.51 3.18
N ARG A 218 7.95 7.27 1.98
CA ARG A 218 8.38 5.92 1.57
C ARG A 218 9.89 5.84 1.49
N ILE A 219 10.47 5.18 2.48
CA ILE A 219 11.92 4.93 2.54
C ILE A 219 12.18 3.60 1.84
N GLY A 220 12.59 3.67 0.56
CA GLY A 220 12.83 2.50 -0.28
C GLY A 220 13.69 1.40 0.36
N PRO A 221 14.86 1.72 0.94
CA PRO A 221 15.76 0.72 1.53
C PRO A 221 15.19 -0.09 2.70
N ILE A 222 14.15 0.41 3.40
CA ILE A 222 13.55 -0.27 4.56
C ILE A 222 12.12 -0.76 4.27
N ALA A 223 11.66 -0.66 3.02
CA ALA A 223 10.29 -1.02 2.65
C ALA A 223 9.99 -2.51 2.92
N GLU A 224 10.97 -3.38 2.65
CA GLU A 224 10.85 -4.81 2.92
C GLU A 224 10.77 -5.11 4.42
N LEU A 225 11.62 -4.48 5.22
CA LEU A 225 11.60 -4.62 6.68
C LEU A 225 10.28 -4.09 7.28
N THR A 226 9.80 -2.97 6.76
CA THR A 226 8.51 -2.37 7.14
C THR A 226 7.36 -3.33 6.85
N LYS A 227 7.36 -3.93 5.66
CA LYS A 227 6.38 -4.93 5.26
C LYS A 227 6.43 -6.15 6.19
N TRP A 228 7.64 -6.66 6.46
CA TRP A 228 7.85 -7.80 7.35
C TRP A 228 7.24 -7.56 8.73
N PHE A 229 7.52 -6.41 9.36
CA PHE A 229 6.95 -6.07 10.68
C PHE A 229 5.43 -5.98 10.66
N ASN A 230 4.85 -5.34 9.64
CA ASN A 230 3.40 -5.19 9.52
C ASN A 230 2.66 -6.54 9.34
N GLU A 231 3.31 -7.49 8.66
CA GLU A 231 2.77 -8.84 8.41
C GLU A 231 2.92 -9.77 9.62
N HIS A 232 4.07 -9.74 10.31
CA HIS A 232 4.38 -10.69 11.38
C HIS A 232 3.89 -10.26 12.76
N ILE A 233 3.67 -8.97 13.00
CA ILE A 233 3.17 -8.48 14.29
C ILE A 233 1.64 -8.43 14.23
N GLU A 234 1.01 -9.41 14.89
CA GLU A 234 -0.45 -9.44 15.05
C GLU A 234 -0.90 -8.34 16.02
N PRO A 235 -1.84 -7.48 15.60
CA PRO A 235 -2.37 -6.48 16.52
C PRO A 235 -3.34 -7.11 17.50
N LYS A 236 -3.55 -6.41 18.61
CA LYS A 236 -4.56 -6.77 19.60
C LYS A 236 -5.95 -6.81 18.95
N LYS A 237 -6.70 -7.86 19.26
CA LYS A 237 -8.11 -8.03 18.84
C LYS A 237 -9.01 -7.00 19.51
#